data_AF-A0A1Q7VU53-F1
#
_entry.id   AF-A0A1Q7VU53-F1
#
_cell.length_a   1.000
_cell.length_b   1.000
_cell.length_c   1.000
_cell.angle_alpha   90.00
_cell.angle_beta   90.00
_cell.angle_gamma   90.00
#
_symmetry.space_group_name_H-M   'P 1'
#
loop_
_entity.id
_entity.type
_entity.pdbx_description
1 polymer ?
#
loop_
_entity_poly.entity_id
_entity_poly.type
_entity_poly.pdbx_seq_one_letter_code
_entity_poly.pdbx_strand_id
1 'polypeptide(L)'
;MVSRRRFLSTSAATAAAVTTGGLFGAAPAHADYSIAVDPSIDYGYWDGWGTSRSWWANVFGMNDTVADLLYTRKTTSYNGKNLPGLGLNIVRYNLGASSTTPANGYSMVASPYIPRRKQIDAYWLDWNSGDPSSASWNWWVDSNQRNMLWKVRDRGADLFELFSASPVWWMCKNSNPSGSDTSSSTAPSAENIQSWNLSQHAVYLATVAKYAHDHWGFDFTSVEPLNEPSATWWSGTYGTQEGCTINQPTQEKIIGHLRTELDARGLAGTAVVASIAGLVA
;
A
#
# COMPACT_ATOMS: atom_id res chain seq x y z
N MET A 1 9.88 -26.21 -34.56
CA MET A 1 8.55 -26.68 -35.01
C MET A 1 7.50 -25.90 -34.24
N VAL A 2 7.07 -24.75 -34.76
CA VAL A 2 6.17 -23.81 -34.06
C VAL A 2 4.72 -24.25 -34.30
N SER A 3 4.01 -24.63 -33.24
CA SER A 3 2.61 -25.00 -33.30
C SER A 3 1.74 -23.75 -33.48
N ARG A 4 1.20 -23.55 -34.69
CA ARG A 4 0.18 -22.54 -34.98
C ARG A 4 -1.14 -22.97 -34.33
N ARG A 5 -1.50 -22.38 -33.19
CA ARG A 5 -2.87 -22.51 -32.66
C ARG A 5 -3.78 -21.54 -33.40
N ARG A 6 -4.54 -22.07 -34.37
CA ARG A 6 -5.69 -21.38 -34.97
C ARG A 6 -6.84 -21.40 -33.96
N PHE A 7 -7.29 -20.23 -33.52
CA PHE A 7 -8.58 -20.11 -32.86
C PHE A 7 -9.67 -20.28 -33.93
N LEU A 8 -10.35 -21.42 -33.92
CA LEU A 8 -11.54 -21.66 -34.74
C LEU A 8 -12.76 -21.12 -33.99
N SER A 9 -13.27 -19.97 -34.42
CA SER A 9 -14.60 -19.51 -34.04
C SER A 9 -15.65 -20.30 -34.82
N THR A 10 -16.29 -21.28 -34.18
CA THR A 10 -17.45 -21.98 -34.74
C THR A 10 -18.72 -21.19 -34.44
N SER A 11 -19.25 -20.51 -35.45
CA SER A 11 -20.62 -19.99 -35.46
C SER A 11 -21.35 -20.59 -36.66
N ALA A 12 -21.92 -21.77 -36.49
CA ALA A 12 -22.87 -22.33 -37.46
C ALA A 12 -24.28 -22.15 -36.92
N ALA A 13 -24.93 -21.05 -37.29
CA ALA A 13 -26.37 -20.90 -37.18
C ALA A 13 -26.93 -20.97 -38.60
N THR A 14 -27.55 -22.10 -38.94
CA THR A 14 -28.32 -22.28 -40.17
C THR A 14 -29.63 -21.49 -40.03
N ALA A 15 -29.71 -20.33 -40.67
CA ALA A 15 -30.95 -19.61 -40.88
C ALA A 15 -31.29 -19.64 -42.37
N ALA A 16 -32.46 -20.18 -42.68
CA ALA A 16 -33.02 -20.26 -44.02
C ALA A 16 -33.18 -18.85 -44.64
N ALA A 17 -32.85 -18.75 -45.93
CA ALA A 17 -32.87 -17.52 -46.70
C ALA A 17 -34.30 -16.97 -46.85
N VAL A 18 -34.51 -15.73 -46.41
CA VAL A 18 -35.52 -14.82 -46.95
C VAL A 18 -34.75 -13.63 -47.50
N THR A 19 -34.72 -13.51 -48.83
CA THR A 19 -34.04 -12.44 -49.55
C THR A 19 -34.86 -11.16 -49.48
N THR A 20 -34.54 -10.26 -48.56
CA THR A 20 -34.89 -8.85 -48.65
C THR A 20 -33.64 -8.05 -49.03
N GLY A 21 -33.68 -7.44 -50.22
CA GLY A 21 -32.61 -6.60 -50.74
C GLY A 21 -32.41 -5.38 -49.87
N GLY A 22 -31.36 -5.40 -49.06
CA GLY A 22 -30.80 -4.23 -48.38
C GLY A 22 -29.32 -4.13 -48.74
N LEU A 23 -28.90 -2.99 -49.27
CA LEU A 23 -27.49 -2.61 -49.35
C LEU A 23 -26.97 -2.43 -47.91
N PHE A 24 -26.58 -3.54 -47.28
CA PHE A 24 -25.71 -3.47 -46.12
C PHE A 24 -24.34 -3.03 -46.61
N GLY A 25 -23.98 -1.77 -46.37
CA GLY A 25 -22.60 -1.32 -46.53
C GLY A 25 -21.69 -2.29 -45.79
N ALA A 26 -20.75 -2.89 -46.50
CA ALA A 26 -19.78 -3.79 -45.90
C ALA A 26 -19.11 -3.06 -44.73
N ALA A 27 -19.28 -3.56 -43.52
CA ALA A 27 -18.48 -3.10 -42.39
C ALA A 27 -17.01 -3.21 -42.79
N PRO A 28 -16.16 -2.21 -42.53
CA PRO A 28 -14.75 -2.31 -42.86
C PRO A 28 -14.20 -3.57 -42.20
N ALA A 29 -13.71 -4.50 -43.02
CA ALA A 29 -13.03 -5.68 -42.51
C ALA A 29 -11.83 -5.19 -41.71
N HIS A 30 -11.82 -5.46 -40.41
CA HIS A 30 -10.63 -5.25 -39.60
C HIS A 30 -9.53 -6.10 -40.23
N ALA A 31 -8.43 -5.46 -40.65
CA ALA A 31 -7.28 -6.18 -41.17
C ALA A 31 -6.82 -7.22 -40.14
N ASP A 32 -6.47 -8.41 -40.59
CA ASP A 32 -5.86 -9.42 -39.73
C ASP A 32 -4.50 -8.88 -39.24
N TYR A 33 -4.40 -8.62 -37.93
CA TYR A 33 -3.14 -8.28 -37.28
C TYR A 33 -2.54 -9.56 -36.69
N SER A 34 -1.31 -9.88 -37.09
CA SER A 34 -0.51 -10.93 -36.46
C SER A 34 0.53 -10.33 -35.54
N ILE A 35 0.53 -10.71 -34.26
CA ILE A 35 1.57 -10.37 -33.29
C ILE A 35 2.48 -11.58 -33.12
N ALA A 36 3.78 -11.39 -33.33
CA ALA A 36 4.79 -12.40 -33.05
C ALA A 36 5.29 -12.26 -31.61
N VAL A 37 5.41 -13.38 -30.89
CA VAL A 37 6.02 -13.44 -29.56
C VAL A 37 7.33 -14.18 -29.69
N ASP A 38 8.43 -13.55 -29.28
CA ASP A 38 9.77 -14.15 -29.25
C ASP A 38 10.15 -14.48 -27.80
N PRO A 39 10.08 -15.76 -27.38
CA PRO A 39 10.41 -16.16 -26.02
C PRO A 39 11.91 -16.15 -25.72
N SER A 40 12.78 -15.85 -26.70
CA SER A 40 14.22 -15.67 -26.45
C SER A 40 14.57 -14.27 -25.95
N ILE A 41 13.63 -13.32 -26.03
CA ILE A 41 13.80 -11.97 -25.50
C ILE A 41 13.35 -11.95 -24.04
N ASP A 42 14.30 -11.67 -23.14
CA ASP A 42 14.06 -11.49 -21.71
C ASP A 42 13.97 -9.98 -21.38
N TYR A 43 12.88 -9.58 -20.75
CA TYR A 43 12.62 -8.20 -20.31
C TYR A 43 12.79 -8.01 -18.80
N GLY A 44 13.29 -9.04 -18.10
CA GLY A 44 13.47 -9.06 -16.66
C GLY A 44 12.42 -9.88 -15.93
N TYR A 45 12.58 -9.94 -14.61
CA TYR A 45 11.69 -10.68 -13.74
C TYR A 45 10.42 -9.87 -13.42
N TRP A 46 9.27 -10.55 -13.43
CA TRP A 46 7.99 -9.95 -13.05
C TRP A 46 7.64 -10.39 -11.63
N ASP A 47 7.65 -9.44 -10.69
CA ASP A 47 7.41 -9.71 -9.27
C ASP A 47 5.95 -10.04 -8.96
N GLY A 48 4.99 -9.52 -9.75
CA GLY A 48 3.58 -9.88 -9.61
C GLY A 48 2.61 -8.70 -9.55
N TRP A 49 1.47 -8.94 -8.91
CA TRP A 49 0.39 -7.96 -8.77
C TRP A 49 0.00 -7.81 -7.32
N GLY A 50 -0.39 -6.61 -6.93
CA GLY A 50 -0.79 -6.32 -5.56
C GLY A 50 -1.79 -5.20 -5.39
N THR A 51 -2.11 -4.95 -4.14
CA THR A 51 -2.94 -3.82 -3.74
C THR A 51 -2.49 -3.27 -2.39
N SER A 52 -2.74 -1.98 -2.17
CA SER A 52 -2.61 -1.40 -0.85
C SER A 52 -3.81 -1.77 0.02
N ARG A 53 -3.52 -2.08 1.28
CA ARG A 53 -4.55 -2.41 2.29
C ARG A 53 -5.10 -1.20 3.01
N SER A 54 -4.63 -0.01 2.62
CA SER A 54 -4.95 1.27 3.24
C SER A 54 -6.43 1.40 3.53
N TRP A 55 -6.73 1.46 4.83
CA TRP A 55 -8.04 1.72 5.43
C TRP A 55 -9.08 0.61 5.26
N TRP A 56 -9.11 -0.13 4.16
CA TRP A 56 -10.10 -1.21 3.99
C TRP A 56 -9.75 -2.41 4.87
N ALA A 57 -8.47 -2.76 5.04
CA ALA A 57 -8.08 -3.86 5.93
C ALA A 57 -8.28 -3.51 7.41
N ASN A 58 -8.33 -2.22 7.76
CA ASN A 58 -8.74 -1.78 9.08
C ASN A 58 -10.23 -2.10 9.36
N VAL A 59 -11.06 -2.18 8.32
CA VAL A 59 -12.49 -2.55 8.43
C VAL A 59 -12.71 -4.05 8.25
N PHE A 60 -12.04 -4.65 7.25
CA PHE A 60 -12.26 -6.03 6.81
C PHE A 60 -11.18 -7.00 7.28
N GLY A 61 -10.39 -6.64 8.29
CA GLY A 61 -9.24 -7.41 8.76
C GLY A 61 -9.50 -8.89 9.08
N MET A 62 -10.74 -9.19 9.48
CA MET A 62 -11.21 -10.53 9.83
C MET A 62 -11.95 -11.25 8.71
N ASN A 63 -12.13 -10.63 7.54
CA ASN A 63 -12.97 -11.15 6.48
C ASN A 63 -12.20 -12.09 5.54
N ASP A 64 -12.42 -13.40 5.67
CA ASP A 64 -11.81 -14.42 4.81
C ASP A 64 -12.27 -14.35 3.36
N THR A 65 -13.53 -13.97 3.09
CA THR A 65 -14.04 -13.83 1.73
C THR A 65 -13.27 -12.79 0.93
N VAL A 66 -12.95 -11.64 1.54
CA VAL A 66 -12.13 -10.61 0.89
C VAL A 66 -10.72 -11.13 0.63
N ALA A 67 -10.12 -11.83 1.60
CA ALA A 67 -8.81 -12.43 1.42
C ALA A 67 -8.80 -13.50 0.31
N ASP A 68 -9.83 -14.34 0.23
CA ASP A 68 -9.98 -15.38 -0.80
C ASP A 68 -10.13 -14.78 -2.19
N LEU A 69 -10.99 -13.77 -2.33
CA LEU A 69 -11.22 -13.06 -3.60
C LEU A 69 -9.96 -12.36 -4.13
N LEU A 70 -9.11 -11.84 -3.26
CA LEU A 70 -7.94 -11.07 -3.68
C LEU A 70 -6.68 -11.94 -3.84
N TYR A 71 -6.43 -12.88 -2.92
CA TYR A 71 -5.12 -13.53 -2.81
C TYR A 71 -5.12 -15.02 -3.16
N THR A 72 -6.28 -15.61 -3.46
CA THR A 72 -6.33 -16.98 -3.99
C THR A 72 -6.69 -16.97 -5.46
N ARG A 73 -6.45 -18.09 -6.15
CA ARG A 73 -6.99 -18.37 -7.50
C ARG A 73 -8.26 -19.23 -7.45
N LYS A 74 -8.86 -19.39 -6.26
CA LYS A 74 -10.06 -20.21 -6.07
C LYS A 74 -11.31 -19.42 -6.44
N THR A 75 -12.37 -20.12 -6.78
CA THR A 75 -13.70 -19.51 -6.93
C THR A 75 -14.31 -19.29 -5.54
N THR A 76 -14.75 -18.07 -5.29
CA THR A 76 -15.36 -17.65 -4.02
C THR A 76 -16.76 -17.11 -4.27
N SER A 77 -17.73 -17.52 -3.46
CA SER A 77 -19.10 -16.99 -3.53
C SER A 77 -19.17 -15.66 -2.78
N TYR A 78 -19.68 -14.62 -3.46
CA TYR A 78 -19.87 -13.29 -2.90
C TYR A 78 -21.08 -12.62 -3.53
N ASN A 79 -22.01 -12.12 -2.70
CA ASN A 79 -23.26 -11.47 -3.14
C ASN A 79 -24.03 -12.29 -4.19
N GLY A 80 -24.15 -13.60 -3.98
CA GLY A 80 -24.88 -14.52 -4.88
C GLY A 80 -24.17 -14.81 -6.20
N LYS A 81 -22.92 -14.37 -6.37
CA LYS A 81 -22.09 -14.64 -7.56
C LYS A 81 -20.86 -15.45 -7.19
N ASN A 82 -20.47 -16.37 -8.06
CA ASN A 82 -19.20 -17.07 -7.97
C ASN A 82 -18.14 -16.28 -8.73
N LEU A 83 -17.15 -15.76 -8.01
CA LEU A 83 -16.09 -14.92 -8.56
C LEU A 83 -14.76 -15.67 -8.51
N PRO A 84 -13.95 -15.66 -9.59
CA PRO A 84 -12.58 -16.14 -9.52
C PRO A 84 -11.73 -15.18 -8.69
N GLY A 85 -10.91 -15.72 -7.79
CA GLY A 85 -9.96 -14.91 -7.05
C GLY A 85 -8.82 -14.40 -7.95
N LEU A 86 -8.29 -13.22 -7.63
CA LEU A 86 -7.28 -12.53 -8.44
C LEU A 86 -5.88 -13.16 -8.33
N GLY A 87 -5.61 -13.89 -7.24
CA GLY A 87 -4.30 -14.49 -6.98
C GLY A 87 -3.18 -13.45 -6.89
N LEU A 88 -3.45 -12.28 -6.28
CA LEU A 88 -2.43 -11.29 -5.96
C LEU A 88 -1.38 -11.90 -5.03
N ASN A 89 -0.13 -11.48 -5.17
CA ASN A 89 0.99 -11.96 -4.36
C ASN A 89 1.75 -10.84 -3.65
N ILE A 90 1.54 -9.57 -4.05
CA ILE A 90 2.12 -8.39 -3.42
C ILE A 90 1.09 -7.72 -2.50
N VAL A 91 1.49 -7.37 -1.28
CA VAL A 91 0.64 -6.67 -0.31
C VAL A 91 1.35 -5.47 0.33
N ARG A 92 0.73 -4.29 0.26
CA ARG A 92 1.24 -3.08 0.94
C ARG A 92 0.53 -2.87 2.27
N TYR A 93 1.30 -2.75 3.35
CA TYR A 93 0.84 -2.50 4.71
C TYR A 93 1.03 -1.03 5.09
N ASN A 94 -0.08 -0.34 5.38
CA ASN A 94 -0.05 1.04 5.88
C ASN A 94 0.29 1.06 7.36
N LEU A 95 1.48 1.53 7.68
CA LEU A 95 1.93 1.74 9.05
C LEU A 95 1.27 2.98 9.64
N GLY A 96 0.54 2.79 10.73
CA GLY A 96 -0.26 3.85 11.34
C GLY A 96 0.54 4.98 11.94
N ALA A 97 -0.06 6.16 11.89
CA ALA A 97 0.45 7.41 12.45
C ALA A 97 -0.45 7.97 13.56
N SER A 98 -1.67 7.46 13.69
CA SER A 98 -2.69 7.97 14.62
C SER A 98 -2.62 7.29 15.98
N SER A 99 -3.06 7.95 17.04
CA SER A 99 -3.27 7.30 18.33
C SER A 99 -4.24 8.13 19.19
N THR A 100 -4.95 7.46 20.09
CA THR A 100 -5.73 8.12 21.14
C THR A 100 -4.96 8.28 22.45
N THR A 101 -3.75 7.72 22.55
CA THR A 101 -2.89 7.84 23.73
C THR A 101 -2.27 9.24 23.74
N PRO A 102 -2.50 10.06 24.79
CA PRO A 102 -1.80 11.33 24.94
C PRO A 102 -0.30 11.11 25.14
N ALA A 103 0.51 12.02 24.61
CA ALA A 103 1.96 12.03 24.80
C ALA A 103 2.38 13.39 25.40
N ASN A 104 3.02 13.36 26.57
CA ASN A 104 3.56 14.53 27.28
C ASN A 104 2.59 15.73 27.40
N GLY A 105 1.34 15.48 27.76
CA GLY A 105 0.32 16.52 27.92
C GLY A 105 -0.30 17.05 26.61
N TYR A 106 0.10 16.48 25.47
CA TYR A 106 -0.51 16.73 24.17
C TYR A 106 -1.33 15.52 23.72
N SER A 107 -2.30 15.78 22.86
CA SER A 107 -3.11 14.75 22.20
C SER A 107 -3.03 14.96 20.70
N MET A 108 -3.22 13.87 19.94
CA MET A 108 -3.36 13.95 18.49
C MET A 108 -4.47 14.94 18.10
N VAL A 109 -4.16 15.79 17.12
CA VAL A 109 -5.14 16.64 16.44
C VAL A 109 -5.58 15.91 15.18
N ALA A 110 -6.81 15.42 15.16
CA ALA A 110 -7.36 14.81 13.95
C ALA A 110 -7.88 15.88 12.99
N SER A 111 -7.67 15.70 11.67
CA SER A 111 -8.38 16.52 10.69
C SER A 111 -9.91 16.36 10.84
N PRO A 112 -10.72 17.42 10.73
CA PRO A 112 -12.18 17.30 10.84
C PRO A 112 -12.82 16.35 9.83
N TYR A 113 -12.12 16.06 8.72
CA TYR A 113 -12.64 15.26 7.61
C TYR A 113 -12.05 13.85 7.53
N ILE A 114 -11.11 13.48 8.40
CA ILE A 114 -10.55 12.12 8.40
C ILE A 114 -11.48 11.15 9.15
N PRO A 115 -12.12 10.19 8.46
CA PRO A 115 -12.96 9.21 9.14
C PRO A 115 -12.09 8.24 9.96
N ARG A 116 -12.62 7.70 11.07
CA ARG A 116 -11.86 6.80 11.97
C ARG A 116 -11.21 5.62 11.24
N ARG A 117 -11.89 5.02 10.25
CA ARG A 117 -11.32 3.90 9.47
C ARG A 117 -10.01 4.24 8.74
N LYS A 118 -9.75 5.53 8.51
CA LYS A 118 -8.54 6.06 7.87
C LYS A 118 -7.49 6.57 8.87
N GLN A 119 -7.80 6.64 10.16
CA GLN A 119 -6.85 6.88 11.25
C GLN A 119 -6.30 5.51 11.67
N ILE A 120 -5.10 5.19 11.20
CA ILE A 120 -4.49 3.89 11.48
C ILE A 120 -3.64 4.03 12.74
N ASP A 121 -3.88 3.14 13.71
CA ASP A 121 -3.23 3.23 15.00
C ASP A 121 -1.71 2.94 14.89
N ALA A 122 -0.89 3.82 15.44
CA ALA A 122 0.55 3.70 15.51
C ALA A 122 0.97 2.77 16.67
N TYR A 123 1.95 1.90 16.44
CA TYR A 123 2.49 1.04 17.50
C TYR A 123 3.29 1.80 18.54
N TRP A 124 3.93 2.91 18.15
CA TRP A 124 4.74 3.74 19.02
C TRP A 124 3.92 4.91 19.57
N LEU A 125 3.42 4.74 20.78
CA LEU A 125 2.37 5.56 21.38
C LEU A 125 2.85 6.95 21.81
N ASP A 126 4.07 7.03 22.32
CA ASP A 126 4.68 8.25 22.83
C ASP A 126 6.20 8.21 22.72
N TRP A 127 6.85 9.35 22.91
CA TRP A 127 8.31 9.48 22.82
C TRP A 127 9.07 9.08 24.09
N ASN A 128 8.40 8.60 25.14
CA ASN A 128 9.05 8.38 26.44
C ASN A 128 10.13 7.30 26.37
N SER A 129 10.00 6.36 25.43
CA SER A 129 10.96 5.29 25.22
C SER A 129 10.96 4.80 23.78
N GLY A 130 12.17 4.63 23.22
CA GLY A 130 12.39 3.93 21.96
C GLY A 130 12.50 2.40 22.09
N ASP A 131 12.41 1.86 23.32
CA ASP A 131 12.45 0.42 23.56
C ASP A 131 11.10 -0.23 23.20
N PRO A 132 11.04 -1.13 22.20
CA PRO A 132 9.83 -1.81 21.76
C PRO A 132 9.17 -2.71 22.81
N SER A 133 9.86 -3.03 23.91
CA SER A 133 9.31 -3.79 25.04
C SER A 133 8.66 -2.92 26.13
N SER A 134 8.81 -1.59 26.03
CA SER A 134 8.29 -0.64 27.02
C SER A 134 6.82 -0.30 26.81
N ALA A 135 6.22 0.38 27.80
CA ALA A 135 4.84 0.85 27.72
C ALA A 135 4.59 1.92 26.64
N SER A 136 5.65 2.51 26.08
CA SER A 136 5.56 3.42 24.92
C SER A 136 5.18 2.68 23.64
N TRP A 137 5.18 1.35 23.63
CA TRP A 137 4.80 0.53 22.49
C TRP A 137 3.60 -0.36 22.80
N ASN A 138 2.69 -0.50 21.84
CA ASN A 138 1.56 -1.41 21.97
C ASN A 138 1.33 -2.19 20.68
N TRP A 139 1.86 -3.41 20.64
CA TRP A 139 1.75 -4.35 19.52
C TRP A 139 0.35 -4.88 19.26
N TRP A 140 -0.64 -4.53 20.08
CA TRP A 140 -2.03 -4.94 19.92
C TRP A 140 -2.86 -3.95 19.10
N VAL A 141 -2.47 -2.67 19.03
CA VAL A 141 -3.13 -1.65 18.19
C VAL A 141 -3.02 -2.01 16.71
N ASP A 142 -4.00 -1.69 15.85
CA ASP A 142 -4.02 -2.08 14.42
C ASP A 142 -4.15 -3.61 14.14
N SER A 143 -4.80 -4.34 15.03
CA SER A 143 -4.99 -5.79 14.89
C SER A 143 -5.69 -6.20 13.58
N ASN A 144 -6.66 -5.41 13.10
CA ASN A 144 -7.39 -5.74 11.87
C ASN A 144 -6.46 -5.80 10.65
N GLN A 145 -5.57 -4.82 10.46
CA GLN A 145 -4.62 -4.91 9.36
C GLN A 145 -3.63 -6.07 9.56
N ARG A 146 -3.13 -6.33 10.78
CA ARG A 146 -2.25 -7.49 11.00
C ARG A 146 -2.92 -8.82 10.69
N ASN A 147 -4.17 -9.00 11.11
CA ASN A 147 -4.91 -10.23 10.83
C ASN A 147 -5.08 -10.46 9.33
N MET A 148 -5.33 -9.40 8.56
CA MET A 148 -5.34 -9.51 7.10
C MET A 148 -3.96 -9.89 6.54
N LEU A 149 -2.83 -9.44 7.11
CA LEU A 149 -1.50 -9.88 6.67
C LEU A 149 -1.31 -11.38 6.79
N TRP A 150 -1.67 -11.94 7.95
CA TRP A 150 -1.63 -13.40 8.13
C TRP A 150 -2.55 -14.12 7.16
N LYS A 151 -3.77 -13.62 6.96
CA LYS A 151 -4.72 -14.22 6.01
C LYS A 151 -4.18 -14.26 4.58
N VAL A 152 -3.52 -13.20 4.11
CA VAL A 152 -2.99 -13.16 2.74
C VAL A 152 -1.70 -13.97 2.59
N ARG A 153 -0.84 -13.97 3.61
CA ARG A 153 0.33 -14.87 3.68
C ARG A 153 -0.10 -16.32 3.54
N ASP A 154 -1.09 -16.75 4.34
CA ASP A 154 -1.58 -18.12 4.35
C ASP A 154 -2.30 -18.50 3.04
N ARG A 155 -2.54 -17.53 2.14
CA ARG A 155 -3.12 -17.71 0.81
C ARG A 155 -2.09 -17.64 -0.32
N GLY A 156 -0.81 -17.45 -0.01
CA GLY A 156 0.29 -17.50 -0.97
C GLY A 156 0.84 -16.15 -1.38
N ALA A 157 0.48 -15.05 -0.70
CA ALA A 157 1.23 -13.80 -0.86
C ALA A 157 2.65 -13.95 -0.32
N ASP A 158 3.63 -13.49 -1.09
CA ASP A 158 5.06 -13.69 -0.82
C ASP A 158 5.87 -12.38 -0.82
N LEU A 159 5.26 -11.28 -1.26
CA LEU A 159 5.89 -9.95 -1.26
C LEU A 159 5.12 -8.99 -0.37
N PHE A 160 5.75 -8.57 0.73
CA PHE A 160 5.16 -7.70 1.75
C PHE A 160 5.89 -6.36 1.76
N GLU A 161 5.16 -5.28 1.57
CA GLU A 161 5.73 -3.93 1.53
C GLU A 161 5.20 -3.13 2.73
N LEU A 162 6.08 -2.64 3.59
CA LEU A 162 5.72 -1.72 4.68
C LEU A 162 5.82 -0.30 4.15
N PHE A 163 4.78 0.52 4.32
CA PHE A 163 4.88 1.94 3.98
C PHE A 163 4.26 2.82 5.05
N SER A 164 4.73 4.06 5.15
CA SER A 164 4.18 5.05 6.08
C SER A 164 3.55 6.23 5.32
N ALA A 165 2.26 6.48 5.58
CA ALA A 165 1.57 7.64 5.02
C ALA A 165 2.01 8.95 5.69
N SER A 166 2.38 8.89 6.97
CA SER A 166 2.73 10.05 7.79
C SER A 166 3.61 9.63 8.97
N PRO A 167 4.48 10.50 9.50
CA PRO A 167 5.08 10.29 10.82
C PRO A 167 4.02 10.13 11.90
N VAL A 168 4.36 9.45 13.00
CA VAL A 168 3.45 9.33 14.15
C VAL A 168 3.06 10.73 14.61
N TRP A 169 1.81 10.94 15.01
CA TRP A 169 1.24 12.27 15.28
C TRP A 169 2.12 13.16 16.18
N TRP A 170 2.78 12.59 17.20
CA TRP A 170 3.65 13.34 18.12
C TRP A 170 4.98 13.77 17.49
N MET A 171 5.35 13.20 16.34
CA MET A 171 6.46 13.64 15.49
C MET A 171 6.06 14.81 14.58
N CYS A 172 4.76 15.08 14.40
CA CYS A 172 4.27 16.14 13.54
C CYS A 172 4.39 17.52 14.19
N LYS A 173 4.60 18.58 13.41
CA LYS A 173 4.74 19.95 13.94
C LYS A 173 3.45 20.44 14.61
N ASN A 174 2.29 20.07 14.07
CA ASN A 174 0.97 20.46 14.55
C ASN A 174 0.20 19.32 15.28
N SER A 175 0.87 18.22 15.63
CA SER A 175 0.24 17.02 16.22
C SER A 175 -0.83 16.34 15.33
N ASN A 176 -0.88 16.68 14.03
CA ASN A 176 -1.87 16.16 13.09
C ASN A 176 -1.21 15.32 11.98
N PRO A 177 -1.50 14.00 11.91
CA PRO A 177 -0.90 13.13 10.91
C PRO A 177 -1.49 13.29 9.50
N SER A 178 -2.46 14.19 9.26
CA SER A 178 -3.08 14.44 7.93
C SER A 178 -2.37 15.52 7.10
N GLY A 179 -1.38 16.20 7.66
CA GLY A 179 -0.59 17.24 7.00
C GLY A 179 -0.51 18.52 7.83
N SER A 180 0.24 19.51 7.34
CA SER A 180 0.35 20.80 8.02
C SER A 180 -0.92 21.64 7.84
N ASP A 181 -1.01 22.76 8.55
CA ASP A 181 -2.10 23.73 8.40
C ASP A 181 -2.01 24.53 7.09
N THR A 182 -0.89 24.39 6.35
CA THR A 182 -0.65 25.06 5.05
C THR A 182 -0.39 24.04 3.94
N SER A 183 -1.17 24.08 2.86
CA SER A 183 -0.99 23.17 1.72
C SER A 183 -0.01 23.75 0.69
N SER A 184 1.17 23.17 0.53
CA SER A 184 2.16 23.49 -0.52
C SER A 184 3.18 22.35 -0.64
N SER A 185 3.80 22.16 -1.81
CA SER A 185 4.85 21.15 -2.00
C SER A 185 6.27 21.68 -1.86
N THR A 186 6.43 23.01 -1.77
CA THR A 186 7.74 23.67 -1.79
C THR A 186 7.92 24.65 -0.63
N ALA A 187 6.84 25.04 0.05
CA ALA A 187 6.94 25.94 1.18
C ALA A 187 7.47 25.18 2.42
N PRO A 188 8.50 25.70 3.12
CA PRO A 188 8.96 25.12 4.38
C PRO A 188 7.86 24.99 5.44
N SER A 189 6.82 25.83 5.37
CA SER A 189 5.65 25.78 6.24
C SER A 189 4.78 24.54 6.01
N ALA A 190 4.83 23.94 4.81
CA ALA A 190 4.00 22.80 4.47
C ALA A 190 4.56 21.48 5.01
N GLU A 191 5.88 21.40 5.22
CA GLU A 191 6.53 20.23 5.79
C GLU A 191 6.07 20.00 7.23
N ASN A 192 5.50 18.82 7.51
CA ASN A 192 4.84 18.54 8.79
C ASN A 192 5.58 17.52 9.69
N ILE A 193 6.90 17.42 9.58
CA ILE A 193 7.73 16.65 10.51
C ILE A 193 8.62 17.57 11.34
N GLN A 194 8.76 17.31 12.64
CA GLN A 194 9.71 18.01 13.49
C GLN A 194 11.16 17.62 13.13
N SER A 195 12.06 18.60 13.04
CA SER A 195 13.44 18.38 12.57
C SER A 195 14.26 17.44 13.45
N TRP A 196 13.91 17.29 14.73
CA TRP A 196 14.55 16.36 15.67
C TRP A 196 13.98 14.94 15.63
N ASN A 197 12.91 14.69 14.87
CA ASN A 197 12.25 13.38 14.78
C ASN A 197 12.52 12.62 13.47
N LEU A 198 13.42 13.10 12.60
CA LEU A 198 13.74 12.43 11.34
C LEU A 198 14.30 11.01 11.55
N SER A 199 15.21 10.85 12.51
CA SER A 199 15.74 9.54 12.89
C SER A 199 14.70 8.67 13.59
N GLN A 200 13.84 9.26 14.43
CA GLN A 200 12.80 8.52 15.12
C GLN A 200 11.75 7.97 14.16
N HIS A 201 11.43 8.70 13.08
CA HIS A 201 10.58 8.16 12.01
C HIS A 201 11.20 6.89 11.39
N ALA A 202 12.51 6.90 11.11
CA ALA A 202 13.22 5.71 10.62
C ALA A 202 13.26 4.56 11.65
N VAL A 203 13.51 4.87 12.93
CA VAL A 203 13.45 3.89 14.04
C VAL A 203 12.10 3.21 14.07
N TYR A 204 11.00 3.97 13.90
CA TYR A 204 9.65 3.43 13.93
C TYR A 204 9.43 2.35 12.86
N LEU A 205 9.70 2.68 11.60
CA LEU A 205 9.54 1.74 10.49
C LEU A 205 10.45 0.51 10.64
N ALA A 206 11.74 0.71 10.96
CA ALA A 206 12.68 -0.40 11.09
C ALA A 206 12.35 -1.31 12.29
N THR A 207 11.82 -0.75 13.38
CA THR A 207 11.41 -1.52 14.56
C THR A 207 10.16 -2.36 14.27
N VAL A 208 9.18 -1.82 13.54
CA VAL A 208 8.01 -2.59 13.12
C VAL A 208 8.40 -3.68 12.11
N ALA A 209 9.31 -3.38 11.18
CA ALA A 209 9.83 -4.39 10.26
C ALA A 209 10.53 -5.54 11.01
N LYS A 210 11.35 -5.22 12.01
CA LYS A 210 12.00 -6.22 12.87
C LYS A 210 10.98 -7.02 13.69
N TYR A 211 9.97 -6.36 14.24
CA TYR A 211 8.91 -7.03 15.00
C TYR A 211 8.12 -8.01 14.12
N ALA A 212 7.87 -7.66 12.85
CA ALA A 212 7.23 -8.56 11.90
C ALA A 212 8.08 -9.81 11.63
N HIS A 213 9.37 -9.63 11.36
CA HIS A 213 10.35 -10.72 11.18
C HIS A 213 10.34 -11.68 12.38
N ASP A 214 10.40 -11.14 13.60
CA ASP A 214 10.53 -11.93 14.82
C ASP A 214 9.23 -12.61 15.27
N HIS A 215 8.08 -11.96 15.03
CA HIS A 215 6.84 -12.33 15.72
C HIS A 215 5.65 -12.58 14.80
N TRP A 216 5.65 -12.08 13.56
CA TRP A 216 4.50 -12.22 12.66
C TRP A 216 4.69 -13.33 11.63
N GLY A 217 5.89 -13.91 11.52
CA GLY A 217 6.16 -15.05 10.67
C GLY A 217 6.15 -14.70 9.17
N PHE A 218 6.62 -13.50 8.83
CA PHE A 218 6.96 -13.07 7.48
C PHE A 218 7.93 -11.88 7.55
N ASP A 219 8.65 -11.67 6.46
CA ASP A 219 9.53 -10.52 6.29
C ASP A 219 8.91 -9.50 5.35
N PHE A 220 9.13 -8.21 5.63
CA PHE A 220 8.89 -7.21 4.61
C PHE A 220 10.01 -7.27 3.57
N THR A 221 9.61 -7.41 2.30
CA THR A 221 10.48 -7.32 1.14
C THR A 221 11.01 -5.89 0.98
N SER A 222 10.17 -4.90 1.26
CA SER A 222 10.49 -3.49 1.13
C SER A 222 9.91 -2.64 2.25
N VAL A 223 10.60 -1.54 2.57
CA VAL A 223 10.16 -0.53 3.53
C VAL A 223 10.23 0.86 2.90
N GLU A 224 9.11 1.58 2.92
CA GLU A 224 8.91 2.89 2.31
C GLU A 224 8.57 3.93 3.41
N PRO A 225 9.47 4.88 3.72
CA PRO A 225 9.23 5.83 4.80
C PRO A 225 8.30 6.98 4.41
N LEU A 226 7.97 7.16 3.12
CA LEU A 226 7.39 8.39 2.60
C LEU A 226 6.34 8.13 1.52
N ASN A 227 5.08 8.50 1.77
CA ASN A 227 4.01 8.42 0.78
C ASN A 227 3.68 9.80 0.17
N GLU A 228 3.89 9.95 -1.14
CA GLU A 228 3.62 11.20 -1.88
C GLU A 228 4.15 12.45 -1.17
N PRO A 229 5.44 12.48 -0.77
CA PRO A 229 5.97 13.54 0.09
C PRO A 229 5.98 14.92 -0.57
N SER A 230 5.94 14.97 -1.90
CA SER A 230 5.90 16.20 -2.70
C SER A 230 4.48 16.63 -3.08
N ALA A 231 3.44 15.96 -2.57
CA ALA A 231 2.06 16.32 -2.83
C ALA A 231 1.67 17.66 -2.20
N THR A 232 0.83 18.42 -2.91
CA THR A 232 0.30 19.70 -2.44
C THR A 232 -1.02 19.57 -1.68
N TRP A 233 -1.61 18.38 -1.60
CA TRP A 233 -2.95 18.15 -1.03
C TRP A 233 -2.97 17.68 0.42
N TRP A 234 -1.81 17.43 1.04
CA TRP A 234 -1.77 17.13 2.48
C TRP A 234 -2.17 18.35 3.29
N SER A 235 -3.09 18.15 4.23
CA SER A 235 -3.70 19.25 4.99
C SER A 235 -4.23 18.75 6.33
N GLY A 236 -3.78 19.33 7.42
CA GLY A 236 -4.39 19.10 8.73
C GLY A 236 -5.83 19.62 8.81
N THR A 237 -6.13 20.70 8.07
CA THR A 237 -7.44 21.37 8.07
C THR A 237 -8.50 20.66 7.22
N TYR A 238 -8.12 20.16 6.04
CA TYR A 238 -9.05 19.60 5.05
C TYR A 238 -8.75 18.13 4.68
N GLY A 239 -7.69 17.56 5.24
CA GLY A 239 -7.24 16.21 4.92
C GLY A 239 -8.27 15.15 5.27
N THR A 240 -8.46 14.20 4.35
CA THR A 240 -9.38 13.08 4.56
C THR A 240 -8.67 11.78 4.90
N GLN A 241 -7.34 11.82 5.10
CA GLN A 241 -6.48 10.67 5.38
C GLN A 241 -5.16 11.12 6.02
N GLU A 242 -4.38 10.17 6.53
CA GLU A 242 -2.99 10.40 6.95
C GLU A 242 -2.13 10.75 5.73
N GLY A 243 -1.19 11.67 5.92
CA GLY A 243 -0.34 12.20 4.87
C GLY A 243 0.59 13.29 5.39
N CYS A 244 1.78 13.41 4.81
CA CYS A 244 2.75 14.41 5.24
C CYS A 244 3.58 14.91 4.07
N THR A 245 3.56 16.23 3.84
CA THR A 245 4.53 16.85 2.94
C THR A 245 5.91 16.79 3.60
N ILE A 246 6.91 16.32 2.85
CA ILE A 246 8.31 16.24 3.27
C ILE A 246 9.17 16.79 2.13
N ASN A 247 9.96 17.83 2.39
CA ASN A 247 10.78 18.46 1.37
C ASN A 247 11.94 17.55 0.97
N GLN A 248 12.40 17.65 -0.28
CA GLN A 248 13.42 16.76 -0.84
C GLN A 248 14.69 16.59 0.05
N PRO A 249 15.31 17.65 0.61
CA PRO A 249 16.47 17.48 1.48
C PRO A 249 16.18 16.71 2.78
N THR A 250 14.92 16.75 3.24
CA THR A 250 14.46 15.97 4.40
C THR A 250 14.19 14.52 4.01
N GLN A 251 13.67 14.27 2.80
CA GLN A 251 13.47 12.92 2.27
C GLN A 251 14.80 12.14 2.25
N GLU A 252 15.85 12.74 1.71
CA GLU A 252 17.20 12.14 1.63
C GLU A 252 17.74 11.71 3.00
N LYS A 253 17.55 12.55 4.03
CA LYS A 253 17.97 12.24 5.40
C LYS A 253 17.19 11.06 5.98
N ILE A 254 15.85 11.07 5.83
CA ILE A 254 14.99 10.00 6.34
C ILE A 254 15.35 8.65 5.67
N ILE A 255 15.59 8.64 4.36
CA ILE A 255 15.99 7.45 3.61
C ILE A 255 17.33 6.90 4.14
N GLY A 256 18.32 7.77 4.37
CA GLY A 256 19.61 7.39 4.95
C GLY A 256 19.49 6.84 6.38
N HIS A 257 18.65 7.47 7.21
CA HIS A 257 18.35 6.96 8.55
C HIS A 257 17.67 5.59 8.49
N LEU A 258 16.69 5.39 7.60
CA LEU A 258 15.99 4.12 7.48
C LEU A 258 16.95 2.97 7.12
N ARG A 259 17.85 3.18 6.15
CA ARG A 259 18.87 2.17 5.81
C ARG A 259 19.72 1.81 7.03
N THR A 260 20.20 2.82 7.74
CA THR A 260 21.01 2.65 8.96
C THR A 260 20.27 1.83 10.02
N GLU A 261 19.00 2.17 10.29
CA GLU A 261 18.18 1.51 11.30
C GLU A 261 17.80 0.06 10.91
N LEU A 262 17.57 -0.22 9.64
CA LEU A 262 17.36 -1.57 9.13
C LEU A 262 18.64 -2.43 9.27
N ASP A 263 19.80 -1.89 8.89
CA ASP A 263 21.09 -2.59 9.00
C ASP A 263 21.40 -2.93 10.47
N ALA A 264 21.21 -1.96 11.37
CA ALA A 264 21.43 -2.14 12.81
C ALA A 264 20.52 -3.23 13.43
N ARG A 265 19.40 -3.57 12.77
CA ARG A 265 18.44 -4.60 13.20
C ARG A 265 18.61 -5.92 12.45
N GLY A 266 19.65 -6.06 11.62
CA GLY A 266 19.91 -7.28 10.85
C GLY A 266 19.05 -7.42 9.59
N LEU A 267 18.42 -6.34 9.12
CA LEU A 267 17.54 -6.31 7.95
C LEU A 267 18.25 -5.71 6.72
N ALA A 268 19.54 -6.01 6.55
CA ALA A 268 20.36 -5.51 5.45
C ALA A 268 19.82 -5.91 4.06
N GLY A 269 19.13 -7.06 3.97
CA GLY A 269 18.49 -7.54 2.74
C GLY A 269 17.15 -6.90 2.40
N THR A 270 16.53 -6.16 3.32
CA THR A 270 15.25 -5.49 3.07
C THR A 270 15.45 -4.24 2.24
N ALA A 271 14.72 -4.11 1.13
CA ALA A 271 14.85 -2.95 0.24
C ALA A 271 14.29 -1.68 0.90
N VAL A 272 14.92 -0.53 0.62
CA VAL A 272 14.38 0.79 0.95
C VAL A 272 13.79 1.39 -0.32
N VAL A 273 12.50 1.69 -0.29
CA VAL A 273 11.82 2.42 -1.37
C VAL A 273 11.82 3.89 -1.01
N ALA A 274 12.42 4.74 -1.85
CA ALA A 274 12.71 6.13 -1.51
C ALA A 274 11.44 6.96 -1.26
N SER A 275 10.54 7.00 -2.24
CA SER A 275 9.21 7.60 -2.13
C SER A 275 8.34 7.22 -3.33
N ILE A 276 7.03 7.13 -3.13
CA ILE A 276 6.06 7.22 -4.22
C ILE A 276 5.84 8.69 -4.59
N ALA A 277 6.12 9.07 -5.84
CA ALA A 277 5.77 10.36 -6.41
C ALA A 277 4.78 10.18 -7.56
N GLY A 278 3.49 10.02 -7.24
CA GLY A 278 2.39 10.06 -8.20
C GLY A 278 2.22 8.82 -9.10
N LEU A 279 0.97 8.37 -9.18
CA LEU A 279 0.40 7.27 -9.96
C LEU A 279 0.74 5.84 -9.51
N VAL A 280 -0.15 5.26 -8.69
CA VAL A 280 -0.74 3.93 -9.00
C VAL A 280 -2.23 3.92 -8.60
N ALA A 281 -3.08 4.24 -9.57
CA ALA A 281 -4.37 3.59 -9.80
C ALA A 281 -4.62 3.62 -11.31
#